data_AF-A0A976LI37-F1
#
_entry.id   AF-A0A976LI37-F1
#
_cell.length_a   1.000
_cell.length_b   1.000
_cell.length_c   1.000
_cell.angle_alpha   90.00
_cell.angle_beta   90.00
_cell.angle_gamma   90.00
#
_symmetry.space_group_name_H-M   'P 1'
#
loop_
_entity.id
_entity.type
_entity.pdbx_description
1 polymer ?
#
loop_
_entity_poly.entity_id
_entity_poly.type
_entity_poly.pdbx_seq_one_letter_code
_entity_poly.pdbx_strand_id
1 'polypeptide(L)'
;MANEFKDKIILVTGGTGTIGSELVKQLLEYKPKQVRVFSRNDSSQYHLMESLGHPKNLRPLIGDIRDLERLKLAFENVDIVFHAAALKHVPICEYNPMEAVKTNILGSQNVITAAFYNHVKKVVAISTDKAVDPHNVMGVTKLMMEKLFLNTNFFSVGKTQFSCVRFGNVAWANGSVLSLWKRQIDENACLNLTDGNMTRFLMSISQAVKLTLKAAKLSQGGEIFIFKMPSIKLKDLAKLFITKYYPTKKIKINTIGLRPGEKLTEELFSTNDLKKQILANDEMFILTPEMYFHNLNQELQTYQGFHKVNHIEKYSSVNSINLKKIREII
;
A
#
# COMPACT_ATOMS: atom_id res chain seq x y z
N MET A 1 -5.61 -10.37 17.11
CA MET A 1 -4.44 -9.68 16.51
C MET A 1 -3.31 -9.49 17.52
N ALA A 2 -3.61 -9.37 18.82
CA ALA A 2 -2.63 -9.04 19.88
C ALA A 2 -1.31 -9.85 19.88
N ASN A 3 -1.32 -11.15 19.55
CA ASN A 3 -0.15 -12.01 19.76
C ASN A 3 0.88 -12.01 18.61
N GLU A 4 0.53 -11.58 17.39
CA GLU A 4 1.45 -11.72 16.22
C GLU A 4 2.66 -10.79 16.32
N PHE A 5 2.45 -9.58 16.83
CA PHE A 5 3.44 -8.50 16.86
C PHE A 5 4.10 -8.31 18.23
N LYS A 6 3.56 -8.95 19.27
CA LYS A 6 4.08 -8.86 20.63
C LYS A 6 5.50 -9.45 20.71
N ASP A 7 6.39 -8.76 21.42
CA ASP A 7 7.78 -9.17 21.63
C ASP A 7 8.61 -9.35 20.33
N LYS A 8 8.10 -8.86 19.19
CA LYS A 8 8.79 -8.89 17.89
C LYS A 8 9.65 -7.66 17.66
N ILE A 9 10.70 -7.82 16.85
CA ILE A 9 11.41 -6.71 16.23
C ILE A 9 10.81 -6.48 14.85
N ILE A 10 10.23 -5.30 14.64
CA ILE A 10 9.48 -4.97 13.43
C ILE A 10 10.16 -3.79 12.74
N LEU A 11 10.33 -3.88 11.42
CA LEU A 11 10.92 -2.81 10.61
C LEU A 11 9.90 -2.26 9.61
N VAL A 12 9.80 -0.93 9.54
CA VAL A 12 8.95 -0.23 8.57
C VAL A 12 9.82 0.65 7.68
N THR A 13 10.06 0.21 6.44
CA THR A 13 10.70 1.08 5.43
C THR A 13 9.68 2.08 4.91
N GLY A 14 10.11 3.33 4.67
CA GLY A 14 9.18 4.42 4.37
C GLY A 14 8.29 4.77 5.57
N GLY A 15 8.75 4.46 6.79
CA GLY A 15 7.97 4.58 8.01
C GLY A 15 7.59 6.01 8.41
N THR A 16 8.13 7.03 7.74
CA THR A 16 7.72 8.44 7.92
C THR A 16 6.67 8.91 6.90
N GLY A 17 6.28 8.07 5.93
CA GLY A 17 5.17 8.37 5.03
C GLY A 17 3.80 8.22 5.71
N THR A 18 2.72 8.66 5.07
CA THR A 18 1.35 8.60 5.66
C THR A 18 0.97 7.21 6.17
N ILE A 19 1.12 6.17 5.34
CA ILE A 19 0.76 4.80 5.74
C ILE A 19 1.79 4.25 6.73
N GLY A 20 3.08 4.53 6.50
CA GLY A 20 4.17 4.04 7.35
C GLY A 20 4.09 4.58 8.78
N SER A 21 3.80 5.86 8.95
CA SER A 21 3.70 6.51 10.27
C SER A 21 2.49 6.02 11.07
N GLU A 22 1.32 5.89 10.41
CA GLU A 22 0.14 5.31 11.05
C GLU A 22 0.36 3.82 11.39
N LEU A 23 1.06 3.07 10.54
CA LEU A 23 1.44 1.70 10.81
C LEU A 23 2.37 1.61 12.03
N VAL A 24 3.38 2.47 12.13
CA VAL A 24 4.28 2.55 13.31
C VAL A 24 3.48 2.85 14.57
N LYS A 25 2.59 3.84 14.53
CA LYS A 25 1.72 4.20 15.66
C LYS A 25 0.90 3.01 16.15
N GLN A 26 0.18 2.33 15.26
CA GLN A 26 -0.63 1.17 15.63
C GLN A 26 0.23 -0.01 16.08
N LEU A 27 1.39 -0.26 15.45
CA LEU A 27 2.29 -1.34 15.83
C LEU A 27 2.77 -1.22 17.28
N LEU A 28 3.03 0.00 17.77
CA LEU A 28 3.45 0.24 19.15
C LEU A 28 2.41 -0.20 20.19
N GLU A 29 1.12 -0.17 19.85
CA GLU A 29 0.02 -0.63 20.73
C GLU A 29 0.05 -2.15 20.97
N TYR A 30 0.67 -2.92 20.07
CA TYR A 30 0.78 -4.38 20.19
C TYR A 30 1.93 -4.84 21.09
N LYS A 31 2.61 -3.91 21.80
CA LYS A 31 3.74 -4.21 22.69
C LYS A 31 4.87 -5.01 22.00
N PRO A 32 5.38 -4.55 20.84
CA PRO A 32 6.53 -5.16 20.21
C PRO A 32 7.79 -4.91 21.06
N LYS A 33 8.77 -5.80 20.94
CA LYS A 33 10.09 -5.62 21.54
C LYS A 33 10.74 -4.35 20.99
N GLN A 34 10.59 -4.11 19.69
CA GLN A 34 11.12 -2.92 19.03
C GLN A 34 10.39 -2.64 17.71
N VAL A 35 10.16 -1.36 17.40
CA VAL A 35 9.76 -0.90 16.06
C VAL A 35 10.89 -0.03 15.49
N ARG A 36 11.40 -0.38 14.32
CA ARG A 36 12.42 0.36 13.59
C ARG A 36 11.76 1.13 12.45
N VAL A 37 12.03 2.43 12.37
CA VAL A 37 11.54 3.31 11.30
C VAL A 37 12.69 3.58 10.36
N PHE A 38 12.60 3.15 9.10
CA PHE A 38 13.67 3.32 8.12
C PHE A 38 13.25 4.30 7.03
N SER A 39 13.89 5.46 6.97
CA SER A 39 13.66 6.48 5.94
C SER A 39 14.85 7.45 5.85
N ARG A 40 14.83 8.36 4.86
CA ARG A 40 15.97 9.27 4.57
C ARG A 40 15.89 10.62 5.25
N ASN A 41 14.67 11.11 5.48
CA ASN A 41 14.44 12.48 5.95
C ASN A 41 14.44 12.51 7.48
N ASP A 42 15.49 13.07 8.06
CA ASP A 42 15.70 13.19 9.50
C ASP A 42 14.62 14.03 10.17
N SER A 43 14.21 15.16 9.58
CA SER A 43 13.16 16.02 10.14
C SER A 43 11.83 15.26 10.27
N SER A 44 11.47 14.45 9.28
CA SER A 44 10.26 13.62 9.32
C SER A 44 10.35 12.52 10.36
N GLN A 45 11.55 11.96 10.62
CA GLN A 45 11.75 11.00 11.70
C GLN A 45 11.60 11.68 13.06
N TYR A 46 12.22 12.86 13.21
CA TYR A 46 12.11 13.67 14.42
C TYR A 46 10.66 14.04 14.73
N HIS A 47 9.92 14.58 13.76
CA HIS A 47 8.50 14.91 13.92
C HIS A 47 7.64 13.70 14.27
N LEU A 48 7.93 12.52 13.69
CA LEU A 48 7.22 11.30 14.05
C LEU A 48 7.48 10.92 15.52
N MET A 49 8.73 10.98 15.97
CA MET A 49 9.09 10.67 17.35
C MET A 49 8.46 11.63 18.36
N GLU A 50 8.50 12.94 18.07
CA GLU A 50 7.82 13.98 18.87
C GLU A 50 6.32 13.69 18.97
N SER A 51 5.67 13.37 17.84
CA SER A 51 4.22 13.11 17.80
C SER A 51 3.79 11.88 18.60
N LEU A 52 4.73 10.96 18.86
CA LEU A 52 4.50 9.72 19.59
C LEU A 52 5.03 9.77 21.05
N GLY A 53 5.61 10.90 21.49
CA GLY A 53 6.13 11.06 22.84
C GLY A 53 7.39 10.24 23.14
N HIS A 54 8.28 10.07 22.15
CA HIS A 54 9.57 9.36 22.28
C HIS A 54 9.48 7.96 22.91
N PRO A 55 8.70 7.03 22.33
CA PRO A 55 8.53 5.70 22.89
C PRO A 55 9.87 4.94 22.94
N LYS A 56 10.18 4.35 24.11
CA LYS A 56 11.47 3.70 24.39
C LYS A 56 11.80 2.53 23.46
N ASN A 57 10.81 1.90 22.84
CA ASN A 57 10.96 0.79 21.90
C ASN A 57 10.91 1.21 20.42
N LEU A 58 10.88 2.50 20.11
CA LEU A 58 10.98 3.01 18.74
C LEU A 58 12.42 3.38 18.40
N ARG A 59 12.90 2.98 17.21
CA ARG A 59 14.25 3.26 16.73
C ARG A 59 14.20 3.97 15.36
N PRO A 60 14.53 5.26 15.29
CA PRO A 60 14.72 5.97 14.02
C PRO A 60 16.02 5.51 13.36
N LEU A 61 15.95 5.02 12.12
CA LEU A 61 17.11 4.60 11.33
C LEU A 61 17.14 5.41 10.03
N ILE A 62 18.14 6.28 9.90
CA ILE A 62 18.39 6.99 8.64
C ILE A 62 18.96 6.03 7.61
N GLY A 63 18.39 5.97 6.41
CA GLY A 63 18.90 5.16 5.32
C GLY A 63 18.02 5.18 4.06
N ASP A 64 18.57 4.69 2.96
CA ASP A 64 17.89 4.54 1.66
C ASP A 64 17.73 3.05 1.32
N ILE A 65 16.57 2.65 0.80
CA ILE A 65 16.35 1.28 0.33
C ILE A 65 17.21 0.92 -0.88
N ARG A 66 17.77 1.94 -1.57
CA ARG A 66 18.72 1.77 -2.67
C ARG A 66 20.11 1.33 -2.19
N ASP A 67 20.39 1.44 -0.89
CA ASP A 67 21.63 1.02 -0.26
C ASP A 67 21.43 -0.32 0.47
N LEU A 68 21.91 -1.40 -0.15
CA LEU A 68 21.78 -2.75 0.39
C LEU A 68 22.56 -2.94 1.69
N GLU A 69 23.77 -2.39 1.81
CA GLU A 69 24.59 -2.55 3.02
C GLU A 69 23.94 -1.86 4.21
N ARG A 70 23.35 -0.68 3.99
CA ARG A 70 22.57 0.00 5.02
C ARG A 70 21.32 -0.80 5.43
N LEU A 71 20.65 -1.44 4.47
CA LEU A 71 19.50 -2.31 4.75
C LEU A 71 19.92 -3.56 5.55
N LYS A 72 21.04 -4.22 5.22
CA LYS A 72 21.52 -5.39 5.98
C LYS A 72 21.65 -5.08 7.47
N LEU A 73 22.23 -3.94 7.81
CA LEU A 73 22.34 -3.48 9.20
C LEU A 73 20.97 -3.19 9.83
N ALA A 74 20.06 -2.54 9.09
CA ALA A 74 18.72 -2.22 9.60
C ALA A 74 17.84 -3.47 9.82
N PHE A 75 18.15 -4.58 9.14
CA PHE A 75 17.39 -5.83 9.16
C PHE A 75 17.87 -6.83 10.22
N GLU A 76 18.98 -6.54 10.91
CA GLU A 76 19.56 -7.43 11.91
C GLU A 76 18.54 -7.81 13.00
N ASN A 77 18.29 -9.11 13.19
CA ASN A 77 17.32 -9.67 14.14
C ASN A 77 15.85 -9.23 13.93
N VAL A 78 15.49 -8.70 12.75
CA VAL A 78 14.11 -8.32 12.46
C VAL A 78 13.25 -9.56 12.20
N ASP A 79 12.10 -9.65 12.87
CA ASP A 79 11.12 -10.72 12.64
C ASP A 79 10.20 -10.41 11.45
N ILE A 80 9.70 -9.17 11.35
CA ILE A 80 8.65 -8.76 10.41
C ILE A 80 9.05 -7.43 9.75
N VAL A 81 8.91 -7.37 8.43
CA VAL A 81 9.14 -6.15 7.65
C VAL A 81 7.85 -5.70 6.98
N PHE A 82 7.54 -4.41 7.11
CA PHE A 82 6.55 -3.73 6.31
C PHE A 82 7.24 -2.79 5.32
N HIS A 83 7.09 -3.07 4.03
CA HIS A 83 7.74 -2.31 2.98
C HIS A 83 6.80 -1.25 2.37
N ALA A 84 6.90 -0.02 2.87
CA ALA A 84 6.09 1.12 2.43
C ALA A 84 6.88 2.19 1.65
N ALA A 85 8.21 2.05 1.54
CA ALA A 85 9.05 2.98 0.78
C ALA A 85 8.82 2.84 -0.73
N ALA A 86 8.42 3.92 -1.39
CA ALA A 86 8.22 3.95 -2.84
C ALA A 86 8.16 5.40 -3.38
N LEU A 87 8.43 5.56 -4.67
CA LEU A 87 7.92 6.70 -5.44
C LEU A 87 6.50 6.38 -5.93
N LYS A 88 5.53 7.21 -5.53
CA LYS A 88 4.09 6.93 -5.69
C LYS A 88 3.32 7.90 -6.59
N HIS A 89 3.93 9.02 -6.99
CA HIS A 89 3.25 10.05 -7.77
C HIS A 89 3.40 9.78 -9.26
N VAL A 90 2.29 9.47 -9.95
CA VAL A 90 2.30 9.14 -11.39
C VAL A 90 3.07 10.18 -12.22
N PRO A 91 2.76 11.50 -12.16
CA PRO A 91 3.50 12.48 -12.98
C PRO A 91 4.99 12.55 -12.67
N ILE A 92 5.38 12.36 -11.42
CA ILE A 92 6.79 12.37 -11.01
C ILE A 92 7.51 11.13 -11.55
N CYS A 93 6.88 9.96 -11.53
CA CYS A 93 7.45 8.75 -12.08
C CYS A 93 7.52 8.76 -13.62
N GLU A 94 6.54 9.36 -14.29
CA GLU A 94 6.58 9.59 -15.74
C GLU A 94 7.75 10.49 -16.13
N TYR A 95 7.97 11.57 -15.37
CA TYR A 95 9.08 12.49 -15.63
C TYR A 95 10.44 11.91 -15.21
N ASN A 96 10.49 11.08 -14.17
CA ASN A 96 11.72 10.50 -13.61
C ASN A 96 11.69 8.96 -13.63
N PRO A 97 11.59 8.31 -14.80
CA PRO A 97 11.36 6.86 -14.86
C PRO A 97 12.51 6.05 -14.29
N MET A 98 13.76 6.49 -14.48
CA MET A 98 14.93 5.83 -13.90
C MET A 98 14.90 5.84 -12.37
N GLU A 99 14.39 6.91 -11.76
CA GLU A 99 14.29 7.02 -10.29
C GLU A 99 13.16 6.14 -9.74
N ALA A 100 12.07 5.98 -10.50
CA ALA A 100 11.02 5.01 -10.21
C ALA A 100 11.57 3.58 -10.23
N VAL A 101 12.38 3.22 -11.24
CA VAL A 101 13.05 1.91 -11.32
C VAL A 101 13.98 1.70 -10.12
N LYS A 102 14.89 2.64 -9.83
CA LYS A 102 15.83 2.53 -8.71
C LYS A 102 15.12 2.35 -7.36
N THR A 103 14.02 3.08 -7.13
CA THR A 103 13.30 3.02 -5.84
C THR A 103 12.40 1.81 -5.75
N ASN A 104 11.49 1.65 -6.71
CA ASN A 104 10.39 0.71 -6.60
C ASN A 104 10.79 -0.70 -7.03
N ILE A 105 11.80 -0.86 -7.89
CA ILE A 105 12.27 -2.17 -8.36
C ILE A 105 13.57 -2.55 -7.64
N LEU A 106 14.65 -1.79 -7.86
CA LEU A 106 15.96 -2.14 -7.30
C LEU A 106 15.97 -2.01 -5.75
N GLY A 107 15.34 -0.97 -5.21
CA GLY A 107 15.17 -0.84 -3.76
C GLY A 107 14.35 -1.97 -3.14
N SER A 108 13.33 -2.45 -3.85
CA SER A 108 12.54 -3.62 -3.42
C SER A 108 13.36 -4.91 -3.49
N GLN A 109 14.19 -5.07 -4.53
CA GLN A 109 15.15 -6.17 -4.62
C GLN A 109 16.10 -6.16 -3.43
N ASN A 110 16.65 -5.00 -3.05
CA ASN A 110 17.52 -4.88 -1.89
C ASN A 110 16.79 -5.26 -0.59
N VAL A 111 15.52 -4.86 -0.42
CA VAL A 111 14.70 -5.26 0.72
C VAL A 111 14.51 -6.78 0.78
N ILE A 112 14.25 -7.42 -0.36
CA ILE A 112 14.14 -8.87 -0.47
C ILE A 112 15.46 -9.54 -0.08
N THR A 113 16.58 -9.06 -0.63
CA THR A 113 17.91 -9.58 -0.36
C THR A 113 18.28 -9.43 1.12
N ALA A 114 18.07 -8.26 1.71
CA ALA A 114 18.33 -8.02 3.13
C ALA A 114 17.45 -8.88 4.03
N ALA A 115 16.17 -9.08 3.69
CA ALA A 115 15.26 -9.96 4.42
C ALA A 115 15.73 -11.41 4.42
N PHE A 116 16.13 -11.91 3.25
CA PHE A 116 16.59 -13.28 3.08
C PHE A 116 17.87 -13.56 3.88
N TYR A 117 18.87 -12.68 3.79
CA TYR A 117 20.15 -12.86 4.49
C TYR A 117 20.05 -12.66 6.01
N ASN A 118 19.07 -11.89 6.50
CA ASN A 118 18.83 -11.71 7.92
C ASN A 118 17.76 -12.66 8.49
N HIS A 119 17.32 -13.66 7.72
CA HIS A 119 16.33 -14.65 8.15
C HIS A 119 15.03 -14.03 8.68
N VAL A 120 14.60 -12.91 8.08
CA VAL A 120 13.31 -12.29 8.39
C VAL A 120 12.21 -13.29 8.11
N LYS A 121 11.22 -13.40 8.99
CA LYS A 121 10.15 -14.41 8.85
C LYS A 121 9.13 -13.99 7.82
N LYS A 122 8.69 -12.73 7.87
CA LYS A 122 7.62 -12.20 7.02
C LYS A 122 7.94 -10.82 6.49
N VAL A 123 7.67 -10.61 5.21
CA VAL A 123 7.70 -9.28 4.58
C VAL A 123 6.37 -9.04 3.87
N VAL A 124 5.73 -7.92 4.21
CA VAL A 124 4.52 -7.42 3.54
C VAL A 124 4.87 -6.16 2.76
N ALA A 125 4.82 -6.25 1.44
CA ALA A 125 5.03 -5.11 0.54
C ALA A 125 3.72 -4.39 0.22
N ILE A 126 3.74 -3.06 0.21
CA ILE A 126 2.57 -2.25 -0.11
C ILE A 126 2.55 -1.92 -1.59
N SER A 127 1.56 -2.42 -2.31
CA SER A 127 1.31 -2.14 -3.73
C SER A 127 0.05 -1.27 -3.93
N THR A 128 -0.40 -1.13 -5.17
CA THR A 128 -1.48 -0.22 -5.58
C THR A 128 -2.32 -0.82 -6.71
N ASP A 129 -3.59 -0.41 -6.80
CA ASP A 129 -4.46 -0.73 -7.94
C ASP A 129 -3.84 -0.40 -9.31
N LYS A 130 -2.93 0.58 -9.38
CA LYS A 130 -2.23 0.95 -10.63
C LYS A 130 -1.23 -0.09 -11.12
N ALA A 131 -0.89 -1.08 -10.29
CA ALA A 131 -0.13 -2.25 -10.74
C ALA A 131 -0.98 -3.21 -11.59
N VAL A 132 -2.30 -3.01 -11.62
CA VAL A 132 -3.24 -3.82 -12.40
C VAL A 132 -3.41 -3.22 -13.78
N ASP A 133 -2.94 -3.97 -14.79
CA ASP A 133 -2.93 -3.55 -16.19
C ASP A 133 -2.36 -2.11 -16.34
N PRO A 134 -1.07 -1.92 -15.97
CA PRO A 134 -0.50 -0.60 -15.81
C PRO A 134 -0.23 0.08 -17.17
N HIS A 135 -0.63 1.35 -17.30
CA HIS A 135 -0.31 2.21 -18.45
C HIS A 135 0.76 3.28 -18.14
N ASN A 136 1.21 3.35 -16.88
CA ASN A 136 2.14 4.36 -16.41
C ASN A 136 3.33 3.72 -15.70
N VAL A 137 4.48 4.40 -15.73
CA VAL A 137 5.75 3.98 -15.14
C VAL A 137 5.59 3.61 -13.67
N MET A 138 4.83 4.40 -12.90
CA MET A 138 4.59 4.10 -11.48
C MET A 138 3.93 2.73 -11.31
N GLY A 139 2.84 2.48 -12.05
CA GLY A 139 2.14 1.20 -12.07
C GLY A 139 3.01 0.03 -12.54
N VAL A 140 3.76 0.20 -13.63
CA VAL A 140 4.68 -0.82 -14.16
C VAL A 140 5.73 -1.20 -13.13
N THR A 141 6.35 -0.21 -12.47
CA THR A 141 7.35 -0.50 -11.44
C THR A 141 6.76 -1.20 -10.22
N LYS A 142 5.51 -0.91 -9.83
CA LYS A 142 4.82 -1.61 -8.75
C LYS A 142 4.37 -3.02 -9.14
N LEU A 143 3.98 -3.25 -10.39
CA LEU A 143 3.74 -4.59 -10.92
C LEU A 143 5.02 -5.43 -10.89
N MET A 144 6.15 -4.87 -11.33
CA MET A 144 7.44 -5.57 -11.27
C MET A 144 7.86 -5.85 -9.81
N MET A 145 7.65 -4.90 -8.91
CA MET A 145 7.83 -5.10 -7.47
C MET A 145 7.00 -6.29 -6.96
N GLU A 146 5.69 -6.34 -7.27
CA GLU A 146 4.84 -7.48 -6.88
C GLU A 146 5.42 -8.79 -7.41
N LYS A 147 5.82 -8.85 -8.68
CA LYS A 147 6.45 -10.06 -9.25
C LYS A 147 7.70 -10.46 -8.49
N LEU A 148 8.59 -9.52 -8.13
CA LEU A 148 9.79 -9.81 -7.35
C LEU A 148 9.45 -10.39 -5.97
N PHE A 149 8.56 -9.76 -5.22
CA PHE A 149 8.19 -10.25 -3.88
C PHE A 149 7.52 -11.62 -3.96
N LEU A 150 6.50 -11.77 -4.80
CA LEU A 150 5.71 -13.00 -4.85
C LEU A 150 6.52 -14.18 -5.40
N ASN A 151 7.32 -13.96 -6.44
CA ASN A 151 8.12 -15.01 -7.07
C ASN A 151 9.39 -15.33 -6.27
N THR A 152 9.87 -14.48 -5.35
CA THR A 152 11.01 -14.87 -4.50
C THR A 152 10.66 -16.05 -3.58
N ASN A 153 9.38 -16.24 -3.27
CA ASN A 153 8.91 -17.46 -2.59
C ASN A 153 9.27 -18.74 -3.35
N PHE A 154 9.63 -18.67 -4.65
CA PHE A 154 10.14 -19.81 -5.41
C PHE A 154 11.47 -20.39 -4.87
N PHE A 155 12.30 -19.57 -4.23
CA PHE A 155 13.61 -20.00 -3.73
C PHE A 155 13.82 -19.69 -2.24
N SER A 156 12.85 -19.02 -1.57
CA SER A 156 12.88 -18.75 -0.13
C SER A 156 12.12 -19.76 0.74
N VAL A 157 11.80 -20.93 0.19
CA VAL A 157 10.97 -21.98 0.81
C VAL A 157 11.36 -22.22 2.28
N GLY A 158 10.42 -21.96 3.19
CA GLY A 158 10.57 -22.16 4.63
C GLY A 158 11.45 -21.14 5.38
N LYS A 159 12.03 -20.15 4.70
CA LYS A 159 12.91 -19.13 5.30
C LYS A 159 12.19 -17.79 5.52
N THR A 160 11.80 -17.14 4.44
CA THR A 160 11.16 -15.82 4.46
C THR A 160 9.93 -15.85 3.58
N GLN A 161 8.78 -15.48 4.16
CA GLN A 161 7.50 -15.37 3.47
C GLN A 161 7.34 -13.96 2.93
N PHE A 162 7.12 -13.83 1.61
CA PHE A 162 6.89 -12.55 0.96
C PHE A 162 5.46 -12.47 0.46
N SER A 163 4.75 -11.42 0.84
CA SER A 163 3.37 -11.17 0.37
C SER A 163 3.20 -9.69 0.03
N CYS A 164 2.12 -9.38 -0.68
CA CYS A 164 1.76 -8.01 -1.03
C CYS A 164 0.38 -7.66 -0.49
N VAL A 165 0.18 -6.39 -0.16
CA VAL A 165 -1.16 -5.79 -0.13
C VAL A 165 -1.37 -4.92 -1.35
N ARG A 166 -2.59 -4.86 -1.86
CA ARG A 166 -2.94 -3.98 -2.97
C ARG A 166 -4.18 -3.17 -2.59
N PHE A 167 -4.11 -1.86 -2.79
CA PHE A 167 -5.26 -0.99 -2.56
C PHE A 167 -5.27 0.26 -3.46
N GLY A 168 -6.42 0.91 -3.52
CA GLY A 168 -6.62 2.14 -4.29
C GLY A 168 -6.12 3.40 -3.60
N ASN A 169 -6.77 4.52 -3.87
CA ASN A 169 -6.39 5.78 -3.27
C ASN A 169 -6.66 5.78 -1.75
N VAL A 170 -5.69 6.24 -0.97
CA VAL A 170 -5.87 6.46 0.47
C VAL A 170 -6.27 7.92 0.70
N ALA A 171 -7.45 8.13 1.30
CA ALA A 171 -7.96 9.46 1.63
C ALA A 171 -6.98 10.20 2.55
N TRP A 172 -6.82 11.50 2.32
CA TRP A 172 -5.94 12.40 3.09
C TRP A 172 -4.45 12.07 3.13
N ALA A 173 -4.00 11.06 2.37
CA ALA A 173 -2.58 10.78 2.29
C ALA A 173 -1.80 11.95 1.70
N ASN A 174 -0.53 12.11 2.10
CA ASN A 174 0.32 13.22 1.68
C ASN A 174 0.39 13.29 0.15
N GLY A 175 0.10 14.46 -0.42
CA GLY A 175 0.03 14.68 -1.86
C GLY A 175 -1.12 13.96 -2.57
N SER A 176 -2.15 13.51 -1.85
CA SER A 176 -3.41 13.03 -2.44
C SER A 176 -4.29 14.19 -2.91
N VAL A 177 -5.33 13.86 -3.68
CA VAL A 177 -6.24 14.85 -4.26
C VAL A 177 -6.99 15.66 -3.19
N LEU A 178 -7.39 15.05 -2.07
CA LEU A 178 -8.12 15.74 -1.00
C LEU A 178 -7.23 16.78 -0.31
N SER A 179 -5.99 16.41 0.02
CA SER A 179 -5.01 17.34 0.61
C SER A 179 -4.68 18.48 -0.36
N LEU A 180 -4.57 18.19 -1.66
CA LEU A 180 -4.36 19.20 -2.69
C LEU A 180 -5.55 20.17 -2.78
N TRP A 181 -6.78 19.67 -2.87
CA TRP A 181 -7.97 20.50 -2.96
C TRP A 181 -8.17 21.36 -1.71
N LYS A 182 -7.91 20.80 -0.52
CA LYS A 182 -7.91 21.59 0.73
C LYS A 182 -7.00 22.82 0.59
N ARG A 183 -5.74 22.60 0.20
CA ARG A 183 -4.77 23.69 0.00
C ARG A 183 -5.22 24.69 -1.06
N GLN A 184 -5.64 24.21 -2.24
CA GLN A 184 -6.08 25.09 -3.34
C GLN A 184 -7.29 25.95 -2.95
N ILE A 185 -8.24 25.39 -2.20
CA ILE A 185 -9.43 26.12 -1.74
C ILE A 185 -9.06 27.11 -0.64
N ASP A 186 -8.22 26.71 0.31
CA ASP A 186 -7.78 27.57 1.41
C ASP A 186 -6.98 28.78 0.89
N GLU A 187 -6.16 28.60 -0.15
CA GLU A 187 -5.34 29.66 -0.75
C GLU A 187 -6.08 30.50 -1.79
N ASN A 188 -6.86 29.88 -2.68
CA ASN A 188 -7.34 30.50 -3.92
C ASN A 188 -8.84 30.33 -4.17
N ALA A 189 -9.60 29.76 -3.23
CA ALA A 189 -11.03 29.43 -3.39
C ALA A 189 -11.36 28.67 -4.69
N CYS A 190 -10.42 27.86 -5.19
CA CYS A 190 -10.61 27.01 -6.36
C CYS A 190 -10.10 25.60 -6.13
N LEU A 191 -10.54 24.65 -6.95
CA LEU A 191 -9.97 23.32 -7.02
C LEU A 191 -9.79 22.91 -8.48
N ASN A 192 -8.71 22.20 -8.76
CA ASN A 192 -8.45 21.65 -10.08
C ASN A 192 -8.96 20.22 -10.16
N LEU A 193 -9.86 19.97 -11.11
CA LEU A 193 -10.43 18.67 -11.44
C LEU A 193 -9.83 18.20 -12.76
N THR A 194 -9.33 16.97 -12.84
CA THR A 194 -8.79 16.43 -14.09
C THR A 194 -9.93 16.07 -15.05
N ASP A 195 -10.44 14.84 -14.97
CA ASP A 195 -11.64 14.42 -15.70
C ASP A 195 -12.69 13.96 -14.67
N GLY A 196 -13.88 14.55 -14.77
CA GLY A 196 -14.97 14.29 -13.82
C GLY A 196 -15.60 12.90 -13.92
N ASN A 197 -15.42 12.19 -15.03
CA ASN A 197 -15.91 10.85 -15.28
C ASN A 197 -14.97 9.76 -14.75
N MET A 198 -13.74 10.12 -14.35
CA MET A 198 -12.81 9.18 -13.74
C MET A 198 -13.40 8.57 -12.47
N THR A 199 -13.22 7.27 -12.28
CA THR A 199 -13.61 6.58 -11.04
C THR A 199 -12.39 6.11 -10.27
N ARG A 200 -12.44 6.21 -8.95
CA ARG A 200 -11.35 5.78 -8.06
C ARG A 200 -11.89 4.99 -6.89
N PHE A 201 -11.22 3.88 -6.57
CA PHE A 201 -11.36 3.24 -5.27
C PHE A 201 -10.78 4.14 -4.20
N LEU A 202 -11.47 4.24 -3.07
CA LEU A 202 -11.02 5.03 -1.95
C LEU A 202 -11.13 4.23 -0.65
N MET A 203 -10.13 4.41 0.21
CA MET A 203 -10.13 3.86 1.57
C MET A 203 -9.50 4.86 2.54
N SER A 204 -9.77 4.73 3.83
CA SER A 204 -9.12 5.53 4.86
C SER A 204 -7.70 5.02 5.16
N ILE A 205 -6.88 5.87 5.80
CA ILE A 205 -5.53 5.49 6.26
C ILE A 205 -5.62 4.27 7.20
N SER A 206 -6.56 4.28 8.14
CA SER A 206 -6.77 3.17 9.08
C SER A 206 -7.16 1.87 8.37
N GLN A 207 -7.96 1.93 7.30
CA GLN A 207 -8.28 0.74 6.50
C GLN A 207 -7.04 0.20 5.78
N ALA A 208 -6.17 1.06 5.23
CA ALA A 208 -4.94 0.63 4.56
C ALA A 208 -3.97 -0.07 5.53
N VAL A 209 -3.82 0.50 6.73
CA VAL A 209 -3.01 -0.11 7.80
C VAL A 209 -3.64 -1.42 8.29
N LYS A 210 -4.96 -1.47 8.48
CA LYS A 210 -5.68 -2.70 8.88
C LYS A 210 -5.48 -3.84 7.87
N LEU A 211 -5.56 -3.57 6.57
CA LEU A 211 -5.26 -4.55 5.52
C LEU A 211 -3.81 -5.04 5.63
N THR A 212 -2.86 -4.13 5.82
CA THR A 212 -1.43 -4.44 5.95
C THR A 212 -1.14 -5.33 7.16
N LEU A 213 -1.70 -5.02 8.32
CA LEU A 213 -1.58 -5.84 9.53
C LEU A 213 -2.27 -7.21 9.39
N LYS A 214 -3.43 -7.26 8.74
CA LYS A 214 -4.11 -8.54 8.45
C LYS A 214 -3.31 -9.43 7.51
N ALA A 215 -2.71 -8.85 6.46
CA ALA A 215 -1.84 -9.56 5.54
C ALA A 215 -0.66 -10.20 6.28
N ALA A 216 0.03 -9.48 7.17
CA ALA A 216 1.11 -10.06 7.97
C ALA A 216 0.67 -11.25 8.84
N LYS A 217 -0.56 -11.23 9.36
CA LYS A 217 -1.12 -12.36 10.13
C LYS A 217 -1.45 -13.55 9.23
N LEU A 218 -2.05 -13.30 8.07
CA LEU A 218 -2.60 -14.34 7.19
C LEU A 218 -1.58 -14.91 6.19
N SER A 219 -0.52 -14.18 5.88
CA SER A 219 0.45 -14.55 4.84
C SER A 219 1.10 -15.90 5.11
N GLN A 220 1.07 -16.77 4.12
CA GLN A 220 1.81 -18.03 4.08
C GLN A 220 2.92 -17.97 3.02
N GLY A 221 2.89 -16.96 2.13
CA GLY A 221 3.87 -16.68 1.09
C GLY A 221 3.23 -16.65 -0.30
N GLY A 222 3.51 -15.60 -1.06
CA GLY A 222 3.08 -15.48 -2.46
C GLY A 222 1.67 -14.92 -2.65
N GLU A 223 1.00 -14.46 -1.59
CA GLU A 223 -0.35 -13.90 -1.68
C GLU A 223 -0.37 -12.39 -1.98
N ILE A 224 -1.45 -11.95 -2.62
CA ILE A 224 -1.85 -10.55 -2.69
C ILE A 224 -3.18 -10.37 -1.93
N PHE A 225 -3.18 -9.53 -0.91
CA PHE A 225 -4.36 -9.23 -0.09
C PHE A 225 -5.00 -7.91 -0.51
N ILE A 226 -6.32 -7.90 -0.68
CA ILE A 226 -7.06 -6.76 -1.25
C ILE A 226 -8.38 -6.56 -0.52
N PHE A 227 -8.64 -5.39 0.07
CA PHE A 227 -9.98 -5.09 0.61
C PHE A 227 -10.99 -4.81 -0.51
N LYS A 228 -12.24 -5.22 -0.28
CA LYS A 228 -13.38 -4.75 -1.07
C LYS A 228 -13.57 -3.25 -0.76
N MET A 229 -13.34 -2.40 -1.75
CA MET A 229 -13.33 -0.94 -1.57
C MET A 229 -14.51 -0.28 -2.30
N PRO A 230 -15.15 0.73 -1.70
CA PRO A 230 -16.06 1.59 -2.45
C PRO A 230 -15.28 2.46 -3.43
N SER A 231 -15.96 2.89 -4.49
CA SER A 231 -15.43 3.86 -5.43
C SER A 231 -16.34 5.08 -5.57
N ILE A 232 -15.83 6.11 -6.25
CA ILE A 232 -16.57 7.33 -6.56
C ILE A 232 -16.08 7.94 -7.87
N LYS A 233 -16.96 8.65 -8.58
CA LYS A 233 -16.56 9.51 -9.71
C LYS A 233 -15.91 10.78 -9.18
N LEU A 234 -14.88 11.27 -9.87
CA LEU A 234 -14.10 12.41 -9.37
C LEU A 234 -14.94 13.69 -9.25
N LYS A 235 -15.92 13.90 -10.16
CA LYS A 235 -16.87 15.02 -10.05
C LYS A 235 -17.75 14.95 -8.80
N ASP A 236 -18.16 13.74 -8.41
CA ASP A 236 -19.01 13.54 -7.24
C ASP A 236 -18.19 13.65 -5.95
N LEU A 237 -16.94 13.20 -5.98
CA LEU A 237 -15.99 13.43 -4.90
C LEU A 237 -15.71 14.93 -4.68
N ALA A 238 -15.52 15.70 -5.75
CA ALA A 238 -15.31 17.16 -5.66
C ALA A 238 -16.53 17.87 -5.03
N LYS A 239 -17.74 17.54 -5.50
CA LYS A 239 -18.98 18.07 -4.93
C LYS A 239 -19.11 17.71 -3.45
N LEU A 240 -18.93 16.44 -3.11
CA LEU A 240 -19.02 15.95 -1.73
C LEU A 240 -17.98 16.64 -0.83
N PHE A 241 -16.75 16.80 -1.30
CA PHE A 241 -15.68 17.47 -0.59
C PHE A 241 -16.01 18.94 -0.30
N ILE A 242 -16.46 19.71 -1.31
CA ILE A 242 -16.87 21.11 -1.12
C ILE A 242 -18.02 21.20 -0.12
N THR A 243 -19.08 20.40 -0.30
CA THR A 243 -20.25 20.44 0.58
C THR A 243 -19.90 20.09 2.03
N LYS A 244 -18.99 19.14 2.25
CA LYS A 244 -18.60 18.68 3.59
C LYS A 244 -17.66 19.67 4.29
N TYR A 245 -16.65 20.19 3.59
CA TYR A 245 -15.57 20.97 4.20
C TYR A 245 -15.69 22.48 4.01
N TYR A 246 -16.49 22.92 3.04
CA TYR A 246 -16.62 24.33 2.65
C TYR A 246 -18.09 24.71 2.34
N PRO A 247 -19.05 24.42 3.25
CA PRO A 247 -20.49 24.53 2.95
C PRO A 247 -20.95 25.95 2.59
N THR A 248 -20.24 26.98 3.04
CA THR A 248 -20.60 28.39 2.84
C THR A 248 -19.71 29.12 1.82
N LYS A 249 -18.66 28.47 1.30
CA LYS A 249 -17.73 29.12 0.36
C LYS A 249 -18.13 28.81 -1.10
N LYS A 250 -18.16 29.85 -1.93
CA LYS A 250 -18.28 29.68 -3.39
C LYS A 250 -16.93 29.25 -3.95
N ILE A 251 -16.82 28.00 -4.38
CA ILE A 251 -15.57 27.42 -4.89
C ILE A 251 -15.63 27.29 -6.42
N LYS A 252 -14.60 27.79 -7.10
CA LYS A 252 -14.45 27.60 -8.55
C LYS A 252 -13.84 26.21 -8.85
N ILE A 253 -14.48 25.40 -9.69
CA ILE A 253 -13.92 24.14 -10.18
C ILE A 253 -13.30 24.39 -11.56
N ASN A 254 -11.99 24.20 -11.68
CA ASN A 254 -11.26 24.31 -12.94
C ASN A 254 -11.00 22.91 -13.52
N THR A 255 -11.52 22.62 -14.71
CA THR A 255 -11.20 21.38 -15.42
C THR A 255 -9.85 21.53 -16.13
N ILE A 256 -8.86 20.72 -15.74
CA ILE A 256 -7.48 20.80 -16.25
C ILE A 256 -7.12 19.69 -17.25
N GLY A 257 -8.06 18.78 -17.53
CA GLY A 257 -7.83 17.63 -18.42
C GLY A 257 -7.04 16.50 -17.74
N LEU A 258 -6.82 15.43 -18.49
CA LEU A 258 -6.08 14.26 -18.02
C LEU A 258 -4.59 14.58 -17.91
N ARG A 259 -3.96 14.12 -16.83
CA ARG A 259 -2.50 14.16 -16.72
C ARG A 259 -1.89 12.92 -17.40
N PRO A 260 -0.62 13.00 -17.85
CA PRO A 260 0.06 11.85 -18.43
C PRO A 260 0.00 10.62 -17.52
N GLY A 261 -0.34 9.46 -18.11
CA GLY A 261 -0.38 8.16 -17.44
C GLY A 261 -1.62 7.88 -16.57
N GLU A 262 -2.60 8.79 -16.48
CA GLU A 262 -3.81 8.54 -15.71
C GLU A 262 -4.83 7.64 -16.44
N LYS A 263 -5.32 6.60 -15.75
CA LYS A 263 -6.44 5.76 -16.23
C LYS A 263 -7.78 6.40 -15.89
N LEU A 264 -8.79 6.23 -16.75
CA LEU A 264 -10.16 6.67 -16.44
C LEU A 264 -10.78 5.84 -15.31
N THR A 265 -10.47 4.55 -15.26
CA THR A 265 -10.99 3.60 -14.29
C THR A 265 -9.85 2.77 -13.72
N GLU A 266 -10.04 2.27 -12.50
CA GLU A 266 -9.07 1.41 -11.82
C GLU A 266 -9.68 0.02 -11.61
N GLU A 267 -8.80 -0.96 -11.43
CA GLU A 267 -9.13 -2.37 -11.26
C GLU A 267 -8.35 -2.93 -10.08
N LEU A 268 -8.94 -3.90 -9.39
CA LEU A 268 -8.26 -4.54 -8.25
C LEU A 268 -7.48 -5.81 -8.65
N PHE A 269 -7.84 -6.43 -9.77
CA PHE A 269 -7.13 -7.58 -10.34
C PHE A 269 -7.32 -7.62 -11.86
N SER A 270 -6.29 -8.10 -12.56
CA SER A 270 -6.27 -8.21 -14.03
C SER A 270 -6.70 -9.61 -14.47
N THR A 271 -6.91 -9.80 -15.77
CA THR A 271 -7.11 -11.13 -16.37
C THR A 271 -5.97 -12.10 -16.07
N ASN A 272 -4.73 -11.61 -15.93
CA ASN A 272 -3.62 -12.48 -15.53
C ASN A 272 -3.68 -12.85 -14.04
N ASP A 273 -4.24 -12.00 -13.19
CA ASP A 273 -4.48 -12.37 -11.80
C ASP A 273 -5.60 -13.44 -11.68
N LEU A 274 -6.54 -13.50 -12.62
CA LEU A 274 -7.60 -14.52 -12.65
C LEU A 274 -7.09 -15.95 -12.89
N LYS A 275 -5.84 -16.12 -13.33
CA LYS A 275 -5.19 -17.45 -13.41
C LYS A 275 -4.90 -18.03 -12.02
N LYS A 276 -4.77 -17.16 -11.01
CA LYS A 276 -4.60 -17.55 -9.62
C LYS A 276 -5.94 -17.94 -9.02
N GLN A 277 -5.90 -18.75 -7.97
CA GLN A 277 -7.09 -18.94 -7.14
C GLN A 277 -7.39 -17.63 -6.39
N ILE A 278 -8.66 -17.21 -6.47
CA ILE A 278 -9.18 -16.06 -5.72
C ILE A 278 -10.05 -16.61 -4.60
N LEU A 279 -9.68 -16.25 -3.37
CA LEU A 279 -10.48 -16.50 -2.18
C LEU A 279 -11.13 -15.20 -1.72
N ALA A 280 -12.35 -15.26 -1.22
CA ALA A 280 -13.09 -14.08 -0.77
C ALA A 280 -13.83 -14.33 0.54
N ASN A 281 -14.01 -13.26 1.29
CA ASN A 281 -15.02 -13.14 2.33
C ASN A 281 -15.74 -11.79 2.18
N ASP A 282 -16.54 -11.37 3.17
CA ASP A 282 -17.29 -10.12 3.09
C ASP A 282 -16.42 -8.85 3.03
N GLU A 283 -15.19 -8.91 3.55
CA GLU A 283 -14.31 -7.76 3.68
C GLU A 283 -13.25 -7.69 2.58
N MET A 284 -12.74 -8.83 2.12
CA MET A 284 -11.51 -8.86 1.32
C MET A 284 -11.38 -10.06 0.39
N PHE A 285 -10.46 -9.92 -0.55
CA PHE A 285 -9.96 -10.95 -1.45
C PHE A 285 -8.53 -11.35 -1.07
N ILE A 286 -8.19 -12.61 -1.35
CA ILE A 286 -6.83 -13.14 -1.33
C ILE A 286 -6.59 -13.77 -2.70
N LEU A 287 -5.64 -13.22 -3.45
CA LEU A 287 -5.12 -13.85 -4.65
C LEU A 287 -3.95 -14.71 -4.22
N THR A 288 -4.07 -16.01 -4.40
CA THR A 288 -3.04 -16.95 -3.97
C THR A 288 -1.92 -17.08 -5.01
N PRO A 289 -0.76 -17.69 -4.70
CA PRO A 289 0.23 -18.01 -5.73
C PRO A 289 -0.36 -18.99 -6.78
N GLU A 290 0.12 -18.88 -8.03
CA GLU A 290 -0.34 -19.69 -9.18
C GLU A 290 0.22 -21.12 -9.14
N MET A 291 1.46 -21.28 -8.68
CA MET A 291 2.07 -22.59 -8.43
C MET A 291 2.38 -22.71 -6.94
N TYR A 292 1.79 -23.70 -6.29
CA TYR A 292 2.32 -24.24 -5.04
C TYR A 292 3.38 -25.27 -5.42
N PHE A 293 4.51 -25.26 -4.72
CA PHE A 293 5.55 -26.22 -5.03
C PHE A 293 5.07 -27.65 -4.79
N HIS A 294 5.22 -28.46 -5.84
CA HIS A 294 4.96 -29.89 -5.94
C HIS A 294 5.66 -30.79 -4.89
N ASN A 295 6.37 -30.23 -3.90
CA ASN A 295 7.05 -31.00 -2.84
C ASN A 295 6.87 -30.42 -1.42
N LEU A 296 5.89 -29.54 -1.21
CA LEU A 296 5.39 -29.29 0.14
C LEU A 296 3.95 -29.75 0.19
N ASN A 297 3.71 -30.87 0.87
CA ASN A 297 2.43 -31.24 1.47
C ASN A 297 2.00 -30.22 2.54
N GLN A 298 2.24 -28.93 2.33
CA GLN A 298 1.46 -27.89 2.96
C GLN A 298 0.22 -27.76 2.09
N GLU A 299 -0.82 -28.51 2.42
CA GLU A 299 -2.14 -27.94 2.31
C GLU A 299 -2.00 -26.53 2.88
N LEU A 300 -2.18 -25.50 2.04
CA LEU A 300 -2.35 -24.16 2.58
C LEU A 300 -3.32 -24.31 3.73
N GLN A 301 -2.95 -23.82 4.91
CA GLN A 301 -3.94 -23.72 5.96
C GLN A 301 -5.12 -23.02 5.33
N THR A 302 -6.26 -23.72 5.36
CA THR A 302 -7.48 -23.20 4.78
C THR A 302 -7.67 -21.81 5.34
N TYR A 303 -7.81 -20.82 4.46
CA TYR A 303 -8.05 -19.45 4.88
C TYR A 303 -9.43 -19.43 5.54
N GLN A 304 -9.46 -19.59 6.86
CA GLN A 304 -10.71 -19.79 7.60
C GLN A 304 -11.64 -18.61 7.36
N GLY A 305 -12.88 -18.91 6.97
CA GLY A 305 -13.89 -17.90 6.64
C GLY A 305 -13.78 -17.33 5.22
N PHE A 306 -12.92 -17.88 4.37
CA PHE A 306 -12.85 -17.55 2.95
C PHE A 306 -13.42 -18.68 2.08
N HIS A 307 -14.11 -18.30 1.00
CA HIS A 307 -14.63 -19.20 -0.02
C HIS A 307 -13.93 -18.94 -1.36
N LYS A 308 -13.82 -19.97 -2.21
CA LYS A 308 -13.30 -19.83 -3.57
C LYS A 308 -14.28 -19.06 -4.45
N VAL A 309 -13.78 -18.11 -5.23
CA VAL A 309 -14.56 -17.38 -6.24
C VAL A 309 -14.43 -18.11 -7.58
N ASN A 310 -15.53 -18.65 -8.10
CA ASN A 310 -15.50 -19.45 -9.33
C ASN A 310 -15.64 -18.61 -10.62
N HIS A 311 -16.34 -17.48 -10.55
CA HIS A 311 -16.53 -16.58 -11.69
C HIS A 311 -16.39 -15.13 -11.25
N ILE A 312 -15.33 -14.47 -11.72
CA ILE A 312 -15.19 -13.02 -11.62
C ILE A 312 -14.50 -12.57 -12.90
N GLU A 313 -15.20 -11.79 -13.72
CA GLU A 313 -14.61 -11.28 -14.96
C GLU A 313 -13.71 -10.08 -14.68
N LYS A 314 -14.15 -9.20 -13.77
CA LYS A 314 -13.46 -7.95 -13.43
C LYS A 314 -13.99 -7.32 -12.14
N TYR A 315 -13.11 -6.72 -11.34
CA TYR A 315 -13.51 -5.85 -10.24
C TYR A 315 -12.96 -4.44 -10.47
N SER A 316 -13.80 -3.60 -11.06
CA SER A 316 -13.47 -2.24 -11.47
C SER A 316 -14.17 -1.19 -10.61
N SER A 317 -13.55 -0.01 -10.53
CA SER A 317 -14.08 1.16 -9.85
C SER A 317 -15.39 1.67 -10.45
N VAL A 318 -15.77 1.29 -11.68
CA VAL A 318 -17.07 1.66 -12.26
C VAL A 318 -18.22 0.93 -11.55
N ASN A 319 -18.00 -0.34 -11.20
CA ASN A 319 -19.04 -1.23 -10.69
C ASN A 319 -19.17 -1.20 -9.16
N SER A 320 -18.37 -0.36 -8.48
CA SER A 320 -18.24 -0.33 -7.02
C SER A 320 -18.62 1.02 -6.41
N ILE A 321 -19.34 1.87 -7.15
CA ILE A 321 -19.65 3.24 -6.73
C ILE A 321 -20.55 3.23 -5.50
N ASN A 322 -20.13 3.88 -4.42
CA ASN A 322 -20.90 3.97 -3.19
C ASN A 322 -20.64 5.29 -2.44
N LEU A 323 -21.44 6.32 -2.73
CA LEU A 323 -21.26 7.66 -2.14
C LEU A 323 -21.43 7.67 -0.61
N LYS A 324 -22.32 6.83 -0.06
CA LYS A 324 -22.57 6.78 1.39
C LYS A 324 -21.32 6.34 2.14
N LYS A 325 -20.71 5.23 1.72
CA LYS A 325 -19.45 4.73 2.30
C LYS A 325 -18.30 5.74 2.10
N ILE A 326 -18.24 6.41 0.96
CA ILE A 326 -17.20 7.41 0.70
C ILE A 326 -17.33 8.61 1.63
N ARG A 327 -18.56 9.06 1.95
CA ARG A 327 -18.81 10.14 2.92
C ARG A 327 -18.31 9.80 4.33
N GLU A 328 -18.33 8.52 4.70
CA GLU A 328 -17.79 8.01 5.97
C GLU A 328 -16.25 7.92 5.96
N ILE A 329 -15.64 7.71 4.79
CA ILE A 329 -14.18 7.57 4.61
C ILE A 329 -13.46 8.92 4.63
N ILE A 330 -13.99 9.93 3.93
CA ILE A 330 -13.31 11.22 3.74
C ILE A 330 -13.61 12.18 4.87
#